data_AF-A0A974D824-F1
#
_entry.id   AF-A0A974D824-F1
#
_cell.length_a   1.000
_cell.length_b   1.000
_cell.length_c   1.000
_cell.angle_alpha   90.00
_cell.angle_beta   90.00
_cell.angle_gamma   90.00
#
_symmetry.space_group_name_H-M   'P 1'
#
loop_
_entity.id
_entity.type
_entity.pdbx_description
1 polymer ?
#
loop_
_entity_poly.entity_id
_entity_poly.type
_entity_poly.pdbx_seq_one_letter_code
_entity_poly.pdbx_strand_id
1 'polypeptide(L)'
;MDSSRLRLLALGCALLLIAAVSGQEDSAELETRALRDFYPKDASPSSEKEVLGALQEVLEKLQNKRIHSWEKKFGQVPVCDVGEQCAVRKASRIGKLCNCPPGAVCNFFLLKCLQ
;
A
#
# COMPACT_ATOMS: atom_id res chain seq x y z
N MET A 1 47.30 -3.92 13.82
CA MET A 1 46.94 -5.31 14.21
C MET A 1 45.41 -5.52 14.23
N ASP A 2 44.65 -4.64 13.57
CA ASP A 2 43.19 -4.55 13.69
C ASP A 2 42.45 -5.26 12.54
N SER A 3 43.06 -5.31 11.35
CA SER A 3 42.47 -5.97 10.17
C SER A 3 42.30 -7.48 10.37
N SER A 4 43.24 -8.15 11.05
CA SER A 4 43.15 -9.58 11.34
C SER A 4 42.02 -9.91 12.34
N ARG A 5 41.79 -9.03 13.33
CA ARG A 5 40.72 -9.19 14.32
C ARG A 5 39.35 -9.03 13.66
N LEU A 6 39.21 -8.08 12.75
CA LEU A 6 37.98 -7.88 11.97
C LEU A 6 37.65 -9.11 11.09
N ARG A 7 38.68 -9.70 10.45
CA ARG A 7 38.51 -10.92 9.64
C ARG A 7 38.11 -12.13 10.47
N LEU A 8 38.71 -12.30 11.65
CA LEU A 8 38.35 -13.37 12.59
C LEU A 8 36.90 -13.25 13.08
N LEU A 9 36.45 -12.03 13.40
CA LEU A 9 35.07 -11.78 13.82
C LEU A 9 34.08 -12.05 12.69
N ALA A 10 34.37 -11.61 11.47
CA ALA A 10 33.50 -11.84 10.32
C ALA A 10 33.35 -13.34 9.99
N LEU A 11 34.44 -14.11 10.07
CA LEU A 11 34.41 -15.56 9.88
C LEU A 11 33.61 -16.27 10.99
N GLY A 12 33.76 -15.83 12.24
CA GLY A 12 32.98 -16.35 13.36
C GLY A 12 31.47 -16.10 13.20
N CYS A 13 31.09 -14.89 12.78
CA CYS A 13 29.69 -14.56 12.48
C CYS A 13 29.13 -15.41 11.34
N ALA A 14 29.89 -15.64 10.27
CA ALA A 14 29.46 -16.48 9.16
C ALA A 14 29.22 -17.94 9.58
N LEU A 15 30.10 -18.50 10.42
CA LEU A 15 29.95 -19.85 10.95
C LEU A 15 28.71 -20.01 11.85
N LEU A 16 28.42 -19.01 12.69
CA LEU A 16 27.21 -19.00 13.53
C LEU A 16 25.93 -18.95 12.69
N LEU A 17 25.91 -18.18 11.60
CA LEU A 17 24.76 -18.13 10.69
C LEU A 17 24.54 -19.45 9.96
N ILE A 18 25.61 -20.13 9.55
CA ILE A 18 25.52 -21.44 8.91
C ILE A 18 25.00 -22.48 9.91
N ALA A 19 25.49 -22.48 11.16
CA ALA A 19 25.04 -23.39 12.20
C ALA A 19 23.56 -23.18 12.58
N ALA A 20 23.08 -21.93 12.57
CA ALA A 20 21.68 -21.62 12.82
C ALA A 20 20.75 -22.12 11.71
N VAL A 21 21.23 -22.21 10.46
CA VAL A 21 20.47 -22.75 9.33
C VAL A 21 20.43 -24.27 9.34
N SER A 22 21.51 -24.95 9.76
CA SER A 22 21.57 -26.42 9.82
C SER A 22 20.89 -27.02 11.06
N GLY A 23 20.50 -26.22 12.05
CA GLY A 23 19.82 -26.69 13.26
C GLY A 23 18.35 -27.08 13.08
N GLN A 24 17.83 -27.05 11.85
CA GLN A 24 16.41 -27.25 11.55
C GLN A 24 16.17 -28.51 10.69
N GLU A 25 16.77 -29.64 11.08
CA GLU A 25 16.51 -30.94 10.42
C GLU A 25 15.52 -31.83 11.18
N ASP A 26 14.97 -31.39 12.33
CA ASP A 26 14.05 -32.19 13.17
C ASP A 26 12.67 -31.54 13.41
N SER A 27 12.22 -30.69 12.48
CA SER A 27 10.92 -29.98 12.59
C SER A 27 9.97 -30.25 11.41
N ALA A 28 10.24 -31.24 10.57
CA ALA A 28 9.37 -31.60 9.45
C ALA A 28 8.33 -32.69 9.80
N GLU A 29 8.56 -33.52 10.83
CA GLU A 29 7.65 -34.62 11.16
C GLU A 29 6.50 -34.19 12.09
N LEU A 30 6.71 -33.20 12.98
CA LEU A 30 5.70 -32.75 13.94
C LEU A 30 4.59 -31.90 13.29
N GLU A 31 4.89 -31.08 12.28
CA GLU A 31 3.91 -30.21 11.61
C GLU A 31 2.87 -30.99 10.78
N THR A 32 3.25 -32.16 10.25
CA THR A 32 2.35 -32.93 9.38
C THR A 32 1.16 -33.57 10.10
N ARG A 33 1.31 -33.91 11.40
CA ARG A 33 0.18 -34.39 12.23
C ARG A 33 -0.77 -33.26 12.60
N ALA A 34 -0.25 -32.09 12.97
CA ALA A 34 -1.07 -30.93 13.29
C ALA A 34 -1.89 -30.45 12.07
N LEU A 35 -1.29 -30.42 10.88
CA LEU A 35 -1.98 -29.97 9.66
C LEU A 35 -3.13 -30.92 9.24
N ARG A 36 -3.00 -32.23 9.50
CA ARG A 36 -4.08 -33.21 9.23
C ARG A 36 -5.28 -33.06 10.15
N ASP A 37 -5.10 -32.56 11.37
CA ASP A 37 -6.23 -32.30 12.30
C ASP A 37 -7.02 -31.04 11.89
N PHE A 38 -6.42 -30.10 11.17
CA PHE A 38 -7.10 -28.89 10.71
C PHE A 38 -7.91 -29.08 9.41
N TYR A 39 -7.64 -30.14 8.63
CA TYR A 39 -8.31 -30.37 7.34
C TYR A 39 -8.86 -31.80 7.25
N PRO A 40 -10.03 -32.07 7.85
CA PRO A 40 -10.70 -33.35 7.68
C PRO A 40 -11.02 -33.57 6.20
N LYS A 41 -10.51 -34.67 5.65
CA LYS A 41 -10.55 -35.04 4.22
C LYS A 41 -11.93 -35.52 3.75
N ASP A 42 -12.97 -35.31 4.55
CA ASP A 42 -14.33 -35.80 4.35
C ASP A 42 -15.38 -34.67 4.45
N ALA A 43 -15.01 -33.43 4.13
CA ALA A 43 -15.96 -32.33 4.03
C ALA A 43 -16.76 -32.46 2.72
N SER A 44 -17.98 -32.96 2.84
CA SER A 44 -19.01 -33.11 1.81
C SER A 44 -19.10 -31.93 0.83
N PRO A 45 -19.46 -32.15 -0.45
CA PRO A 45 -19.51 -31.12 -1.51
C PRO A 45 -20.54 -30.00 -1.30
N SER A 46 -21.27 -29.99 -0.17
CA SER A 46 -22.11 -28.87 0.26
C SER A 46 -21.28 -27.74 0.89
N SER A 47 -20.20 -28.05 1.61
CA SER A 47 -19.39 -27.05 2.33
C SER A 47 -18.53 -26.20 1.38
N GLU A 48 -18.07 -26.75 0.25
CA GLU A 48 -17.30 -25.99 -0.74
C GLU A 48 -18.12 -24.84 -1.32
N LYS A 49 -19.41 -25.08 -1.62
CA LYS A 49 -20.31 -24.06 -2.17
C LYS A 49 -20.63 -22.97 -1.15
N GLU A 50 -20.79 -23.34 0.12
CA GLU A 50 -20.98 -22.37 1.22
C GLU A 50 -19.72 -21.52 1.44
N VAL A 51 -18.54 -22.12 1.41
CA VAL A 51 -17.26 -21.41 1.55
C VAL A 51 -17.03 -20.46 0.38
N LEU A 52 -17.30 -20.91 -0.85
CA LEU A 52 -17.22 -20.06 -2.04
C LEU A 52 -18.22 -18.90 -1.99
N GLY A 53 -19.45 -19.16 -1.50
CA GLY A 53 -20.46 -18.13 -1.28
C GLY A 53 -20.04 -17.08 -0.25
N ALA A 54 -19.49 -17.52 0.89
CA ALA A 54 -18.99 -16.63 1.93
C ALA A 54 -17.80 -15.78 1.44
N LEU A 55 -16.90 -16.35 0.63
CA LEU A 55 -15.79 -15.62 0.03
C LEU A 55 -16.30 -14.53 -0.92
N GLN A 56 -17.29 -14.87 -1.75
CA GLN A 56 -17.87 -13.95 -2.72
C GLN A 56 -18.62 -12.79 -2.04
N GLU A 57 -19.37 -13.07 -0.97
CA GLU A 57 -20.05 -12.05 -0.17
C GLU A 57 -19.05 -11.07 0.47
N VAL A 58 -17.92 -11.57 0.98
CA VAL A 58 -16.85 -10.74 1.56
C VAL A 58 -16.16 -9.91 0.47
N LEU A 59 -15.91 -10.48 -0.71
CA LEU A 59 -15.35 -9.77 -1.87
C LEU A 59 -16.27 -8.63 -2.33
N GLU A 60 -17.58 -8.85 -2.44
CA GLU A 60 -18.54 -7.81 -2.80
C GLU A 60 -18.62 -6.71 -1.73
N LYS A 61 -18.67 -7.08 -0.45
CA LYS A 61 -18.68 -6.13 0.67
C LYS A 61 -17.38 -5.33 0.76
N LEU A 62 -16.24 -5.95 0.48
CA LEU A 62 -14.95 -5.26 0.42
C LEU A 62 -14.85 -4.38 -0.81
N GLN A 63 -15.26 -4.83 -1.99
CA GLN A 63 -15.23 -4.03 -3.22
C GLN A 63 -16.07 -2.76 -3.10
N ASN A 64 -17.25 -2.85 -2.47
CA ASN A 64 -18.10 -1.68 -2.22
C ASN A 64 -17.50 -0.72 -1.17
N LYS A 65 -16.64 -1.22 -0.27
CA LYS A 65 -15.92 -0.41 0.73
C LYS A 65 -14.54 0.06 0.29
N ARG A 66 -13.90 -0.57 -0.71
CA ARG A 66 -12.44 -0.48 -0.85
C ARG A 66 -11.97 0.90 -1.24
N ILE A 67 -12.57 1.58 -2.22
CA ILE A 67 -11.98 2.85 -2.72
C ILE A 67 -13.03 3.75 -3.39
N HIS A 68 -14.15 4.04 -2.72
CA HIS A 68 -15.09 5.02 -3.28
C HIS A 68 -14.58 6.44 -2.99
N SER A 69 -13.85 7.02 -3.94
CA SER A 69 -13.70 8.46 -4.22
C SER A 69 -12.89 9.36 -3.25
N TRP A 70 -12.51 8.91 -2.05
CA TRP A 70 -11.91 9.80 -1.05
C TRP A 70 -10.52 10.34 -1.45
N GLU A 71 -9.72 9.54 -2.15
CA GLU A 71 -8.35 9.91 -2.56
C GLU A 71 -8.33 11.03 -3.62
N LYS A 72 -9.39 11.14 -4.44
CA LYS A 72 -9.46 12.16 -5.51
C LYS A 72 -9.85 13.54 -5.00
N LYS A 73 -10.36 13.65 -3.75
CA LYS A 73 -10.84 14.94 -3.22
C LYS A 73 -9.76 15.75 -2.51
N PHE A 74 -8.61 15.17 -2.17
CA PHE A 74 -7.52 15.92 -1.56
C PHE A 74 -6.74 16.69 -2.63
N GLY A 75 -6.89 18.01 -2.63
CA GLY A 75 -6.15 18.91 -3.52
C GLY A 75 -6.75 19.08 -4.93
N GLN A 76 -7.88 18.46 -5.23
CA GLN A 76 -8.61 18.70 -6.47
C GLN A 76 -9.46 19.97 -6.33
N VAL A 77 -9.15 20.96 -7.14
CA VAL A 77 -9.86 22.24 -7.21
C VAL A 77 -10.79 22.27 -8.43
N PRO A 78 -11.92 23.00 -8.37
CA PRO A 78 -12.83 23.15 -9.52
C PRO A 78 -12.15 23.81 -10.71
N VAL A 79 -12.83 23.87 -11.86
CA VAL A 79 -12.36 24.63 -13.04
C VAL A 79 -12.94 26.04 -12.98
N CYS A 80 -12.15 27.06 -13.32
CA CYS A 80 -12.61 28.45 -13.45
C CYS A 80 -12.91 28.80 -14.90
N ASP A 81 -13.60 29.91 -15.10
CA ASP A 81 -13.72 30.57 -16.40
C ASP A 81 -12.54 31.54 -16.66
N VAL A 82 -12.38 31.95 -17.92
CA VAL A 82 -11.37 32.95 -18.30
C VAL A 82 -11.74 34.29 -17.65
N GLY A 83 -10.77 34.94 -16.99
CA GLY A 83 -10.97 36.21 -16.26
C GLY A 83 -11.39 36.06 -14.80
N GLU A 84 -11.75 34.85 -14.35
CA GLU A 84 -12.10 34.59 -12.94
C GLU A 84 -10.87 34.49 -12.03
N GLN A 85 -11.10 34.62 -10.72
CA GLN A 85 -10.05 34.56 -9.70
C GLN A 85 -9.56 33.13 -9.50
N CYS A 86 -8.33 32.85 -9.93
CA CYS A 86 -7.74 31.50 -9.90
C CYS A 86 -6.91 31.20 -8.65
N ALA A 87 -6.47 32.23 -7.94
CA ALA A 87 -5.66 32.10 -6.74
C ALA A 87 -5.98 33.21 -5.72
N VAL A 88 -5.55 33.00 -4.48
CA VAL A 88 -5.61 33.99 -3.41
C VAL A 88 -4.24 34.12 -2.78
N ARG A 89 -3.81 35.36 -2.52
CA ARG A 89 -2.55 35.64 -1.83
C ARG A 89 -2.82 35.97 -0.38
N LYS A 90 -2.19 35.23 0.52
CA LYS A 90 -2.17 35.54 1.96
C LYS A 90 -0.71 35.74 2.37
N ALA A 91 -0.32 37.00 2.52
CA ALA A 91 1.06 37.43 2.73
C ALA A 91 2.02 36.91 1.63
N SER A 92 2.99 36.07 1.99
CA SER A 92 3.94 35.45 1.05
C SER A 92 3.40 34.18 0.40
N ARG A 93 2.29 33.61 0.89
CA ARG A 93 1.73 32.35 0.41
C ARG A 93 0.64 32.58 -0.63
N ILE A 94 0.57 31.69 -1.61
CA ILE A 94 -0.45 31.69 -2.66
C ILE A 94 -1.22 30.37 -2.57
N GLY A 95 -2.54 30.47 -2.42
CA GLY A 95 -3.47 29.35 -2.46
C GLY A 95 -4.20 29.30 -3.80
N LYS A 96 -4.32 28.11 -4.39
CA LYS A 96 -5.06 27.89 -5.65
C LYS A 96 -6.53 27.64 -5.35
N LEU A 97 -7.43 28.32 -6.08
CA LEU A 97 -8.88 28.18 -5.91
C LEU A 97 -9.49 27.25 -6.97
N CYS A 98 -8.93 27.23 -8.17
CA CYS A 98 -9.42 26.47 -9.31
C CYS A 98 -8.30 26.22 -10.35
N ASN A 99 -8.58 25.37 -11.34
CA ASN A 99 -7.77 25.19 -12.53
C ASN A 99 -8.30 26.10 -13.64
N CYS A 100 -7.41 26.86 -14.30
CA CYS A 100 -7.79 27.61 -15.50
C CYS A 100 -8.09 26.65 -16.66
N PRO A 101 -8.98 27.04 -17.58
CA PRO A 101 -9.29 26.24 -18.75
C PRO A 101 -8.07 26.13 -19.67
N PRO A 102 -8.00 25.10 -20.53
CA PRO A 102 -6.89 24.95 -21.47
C PRO A 102 -6.75 26.20 -22.35
N GLY A 103 -5.52 26.68 -22.52
CA GLY A 103 -5.23 27.92 -23.23
C GLY A 103 -5.32 29.19 -22.38
N ALA A 104 -5.61 29.07 -21.08
CA ALA A 104 -5.47 30.15 -20.11
C ALA A 104 -4.59 29.73 -18.94
N VAL A 105 -3.76 30.65 -18.46
CA VAL A 105 -2.84 30.46 -17.33
C VAL A 105 -3.24 31.36 -16.17
N CYS A 106 -3.14 30.84 -14.95
CA CYS A 106 -3.36 31.63 -13.75
C CYS A 106 -2.21 32.63 -13.56
N ASN A 107 -2.49 33.92 -13.71
CA ASN A 107 -1.51 34.97 -13.42
C ASN A 107 -1.48 35.22 -11.91
N PHE A 108 -0.33 34.99 -11.25
CA PHE A 108 -0.21 35.13 -9.79
C PHE A 108 -0.08 36.57 -9.28
N PHE A 109 0.14 37.56 -10.17
CA PHE A 109 0.11 38.98 -9.82
C PHE A 109 -1.32 39.51 -9.79
N LEU A 110 -2.11 39.19 -10.81
CA LEU A 110 -3.51 39.60 -10.97
C LEU A 110 -4.49 38.62 -10.31
N LEU A 111 -4.02 37.43 -9.96
CA LEU A 111 -4.78 36.32 -9.39
C LEU A 111 -5.93 35.83 -10.26
N LYS A 112 -5.84 36.01 -11.59
CA LYS A 112 -6.89 35.68 -12.56
C LYS A 112 -6.42 34.77 -13.69
N CYS A 113 -7.33 34.02 -14.30
CA CYS A 113 -7.06 33.26 -15.52
C CYS A 113 -6.97 34.19 -16.74
N LEU A 114 -5.84 34.21 -17.43
CA LEU A 114 -5.60 35.01 -18.65
C LEU A 114 -5.17 34.09 -19.78
N GLN A 115 -5.55 34.41 -21.02
CA GLN A 115 -5.05 33.73 -22.23
C GLN A 115 -3.54 33.96 -22.43
#